data_AF-A0A2K0Y1X4-F1
#
_entry.id   AF-A0A2K0Y1X4-F1
#
_cell.length_a   1.000
_cell.length_b   1.000
_cell.length_c   1.000
_cell.angle_alpha   90.00
_cell.angle_beta   90.00
_cell.angle_gamma   90.00
#
_symmetry.space_group_name_H-M   'P 1'
#
loop_
_entity.id
_entity.type
_entity.pdbx_description
1 polymer ?
#
loop_
_entity_poly.entity_id
_entity_poly.type
_entity_poly.pdbx_seq_one_letter_code
_entity_poly.pdbx_strand_id
1 'polypeptide(L)'
;MNRPDNSPFPDTGEENDEQAEAGSQAQDVADEARVRSTDLAEDSERGGRPNPAQILPDDTPDLVEKMEEMNRSGRIDNDAFAGEPQMDDEEDILGPTEDEE
;
A
#
# COMPACT_ATOMS: atom_id res chain seq x y z
N MET A 1 -5.28 -44.05 36.41
CA MET A 1 -5.84 -42.77 36.88
C MET A 1 -5.03 -41.62 36.29
N ASN A 2 -5.77 -40.72 35.65
CA ASN A 2 -5.46 -39.41 35.07
C ASN A 2 -4.40 -38.56 35.81
N ARG A 3 -3.55 -37.84 35.07
CA ARG A 3 -3.15 -36.48 35.45
C ARG A 3 -3.60 -35.55 34.32
N PRO A 4 -4.39 -34.50 34.61
CA PRO A 4 -4.83 -33.56 33.60
C PRO A 4 -3.62 -32.73 33.15
N ASP A 5 -3.34 -32.79 31.85
CA ASP A 5 -2.51 -31.80 31.17
C ASP A 5 -3.28 -30.48 31.23
N ASN A 6 -3.01 -29.70 32.28
CA ASN A 6 -3.58 -28.38 32.48
C ASN A 6 -2.46 -27.35 32.40
N SER A 7 -1.73 -27.37 31.28
CA SER A 7 -0.92 -26.23 30.86
C SER A 7 -1.88 -25.18 30.31
N PRO A 8 -1.96 -23.97 30.90
CA PRO A 8 -2.76 -22.87 30.37
C PRO A 8 -2.09 -22.19 29.14
N PHE A 9 -0.96 -22.73 28.67
CA PHE A 9 -0.19 -22.21 27.55
C PHE A 9 -0.25 -23.19 26.37
N PRO A 10 -0.26 -22.69 25.13
CA PRO A 10 -0.36 -23.52 23.93
C PRO A 10 0.70 -24.62 23.93
N ASP A 11 0.33 -25.79 23.39
CA ASP A 11 1.20 -26.94 23.25
C ASP A 11 2.46 -26.52 22.49
N THR A 12 3.63 -26.70 23.10
CA THR A 12 4.92 -26.27 22.55
C THR A 12 5.29 -26.95 21.23
N GLY A 13 4.47 -27.88 20.75
CA GLY A 13 4.63 -28.59 19.48
C GLY A 13 3.68 -28.19 18.35
N GLU A 14 2.73 -27.27 18.57
CA GLU A 14 1.87 -26.75 17.50
C GLU A 14 2.51 -25.51 16.88
N GLU A 15 3.51 -25.74 16.02
CA GLU A 15 4.01 -24.69 15.11
C GLU A 15 2.96 -24.48 14.01
N ASN A 16 2.41 -23.27 13.93
CA ASN A 16 1.55 -22.90 12.82
C ASN A 16 2.44 -22.54 11.63
N ASP A 17 2.43 -23.39 10.61
CA ASP A 17 3.20 -23.16 9.36
C ASP A 17 2.90 -21.77 8.76
N GLU A 18 1.67 -21.27 8.88
CA GLU A 18 1.28 -19.92 8.41
C GLU A 18 1.93 -18.78 9.21
N GLN A 19 2.29 -19.02 10.48
CA GLN A 19 3.01 -18.06 11.32
C GLN A 19 4.53 -18.17 11.18
N ALA A 20 5.02 -19.35 10.78
CA ALA A 20 6.44 -19.61 10.53
C ALA A 20 6.86 -19.24 9.10
N GLU A 21 5.91 -18.94 8.21
CA GLU A 21 6.20 -18.59 6.83
C GLU A 21 6.98 -17.26 6.76
N ALA A 22 8.19 -17.31 6.24
CA ALA A 22 9.09 -16.16 6.10
C ALA A 22 9.00 -15.54 4.70
N GLY A 23 9.19 -14.23 4.59
CA GLY A 23 9.24 -13.50 3.32
C GLY A 23 7.89 -12.99 2.80
N SER A 24 6.77 -13.51 3.32
CA SER A 24 5.42 -13.00 3.04
C SER A 24 4.86 -12.12 4.16
N GLN A 25 5.49 -12.15 5.34
CA GLN A 25 5.06 -11.38 6.49
C GLN A 25 5.31 -9.89 6.26
N ALA A 26 4.45 -9.05 6.84
CA ALA A 26 4.48 -7.60 6.62
C ALA A 26 5.87 -6.98 6.93
N GLN A 27 6.56 -7.43 7.98
CA GLN A 27 7.90 -6.96 8.31
C GLN A 27 8.94 -7.35 7.27
N ASP A 28 8.87 -8.57 6.73
CA ASP A 28 9.82 -9.08 5.74
C ASP A 28 9.61 -8.34 4.40
N VAL A 29 8.35 -8.12 4.02
CA VAL A 29 7.98 -7.34 2.82
C VAL A 29 8.40 -5.88 2.96
N ALA A 30 8.17 -5.26 4.13
CA ALA A 30 8.57 -3.89 4.38
C ALA A 30 10.09 -3.71 4.37
N ASP A 31 10.83 -4.66 4.94
CA ASP A 31 12.29 -4.64 4.93
C ASP A 31 12.86 -4.92 3.53
N GLU A 32 12.26 -5.84 2.76
CA GLU A 32 12.60 -6.02 1.34
C GLU A 32 12.37 -4.73 0.56
N ALA A 33 11.20 -4.10 0.72
CA ALA A 33 10.84 -2.86 0.03
C ALA A 33 11.78 -1.70 0.39
N ARG A 34 12.25 -1.61 1.64
CA ARG A 34 13.27 -0.62 2.05
C ARG A 34 14.61 -0.85 1.37
N VAL A 35 15.05 -2.10 1.24
CA VAL A 35 16.37 -2.45 0.69
C VAL A 35 16.37 -2.41 -0.83
N ARG A 36 15.20 -2.57 -1.46
CA ARG A 36 14.98 -2.30 -2.87
C ARG A 36 15.09 -0.80 -3.11
N SER A 37 16.33 -0.29 -3.17
CA SER A 37 16.62 1.05 -3.69
C SER A 37 16.29 1.06 -5.18
N THR A 38 15.01 1.21 -5.49
CA THR A 38 14.57 1.46 -6.85
C THR A 38 14.81 2.95 -7.07
N ASP A 39 15.98 3.29 -7.60
CA ASP A 39 16.21 4.61 -8.17
C ASP A 39 15.34 4.72 -9.44
N LEU A 40 14.03 4.92 -9.22
CA LEU A 40 12.98 5.10 -10.24
C LEU A 40 12.81 6.57 -10.60
N ALA A 41 13.62 7.44 -9.99
CA ALA A 41 13.58 8.86 -10.25
C ALA A 41 14.21 9.13 -11.63
N GLU A 42 13.45 8.86 -12.67
CA GLU A 42 13.61 9.53 -13.95
C GLU A 42 12.99 10.92 -13.80
N ASP A 43 13.64 11.95 -14.34
CA ASP A 43 13.04 13.29 -14.38
C ASP A 43 11.72 13.23 -15.18
N SER A 44 10.70 13.97 -14.74
CA SER A 44 9.46 14.12 -15.51
C SER A 44 9.77 14.71 -16.90
N GLU A 45 9.39 13.96 -17.94
CA GLU A 45 9.52 14.40 -19.33
C GLU A 45 8.26 15.14 -19.76
N ARG A 46 8.27 16.47 -19.63
CA ARG A 46 7.19 17.31 -20.18
C ARG A 46 7.56 17.87 -21.57
N GLY A 47 6.71 17.59 -22.54
CA GLY A 47 6.68 18.27 -23.83
C GLY A 47 7.33 17.54 -25.01
N GLY A 48 7.14 18.12 -26.19
CA GLY A 48 7.54 17.55 -27.48
C GLY A 48 7.03 18.40 -28.63
N ARG A 49 7.19 17.94 -29.87
CA ARG A 49 6.53 18.61 -31.01
C ARG A 49 5.02 18.42 -30.87
N PRO A 50 4.20 19.46 -31.08
CA PRO A 50 2.75 19.33 -30.97
C PRO A 50 2.28 18.19 -31.86
N ASN A 51 1.69 17.17 -31.23
CA ASN A 51 1.20 15.98 -31.90
C ASN A 51 -0.31 16.09 -32.07
N PRO A 52 -0.84 16.21 -33.30
CA PRO A 52 -2.28 16.32 -33.53
C PRO A 52 -3.05 15.06 -33.13
N ALA A 53 -2.37 13.93 -32.86
CA ALA A 53 -2.96 12.70 -32.34
C ALA A 53 -2.84 12.55 -30.81
N GLN A 54 -2.38 13.60 -30.11
CA GLN A 54 -2.23 13.59 -28.66
C GLN A 54 -3.61 13.54 -27.99
N ILE A 55 -3.81 12.52 -27.14
CA ILE A 55 -5.04 12.32 -26.37
C ILE A 55 -4.95 13.01 -25.01
N LEU A 56 -3.76 13.00 -24.40
CA LEU A 56 -3.50 13.59 -23.09
C LEU A 56 -2.96 15.01 -23.25
N PRO A 57 -3.65 16.03 -22.70
CA PRO A 57 -3.15 17.41 -22.69
C PRO A 57 -1.73 17.53 -22.12
N ASP A 58 -0.93 18.48 -22.63
CA ASP A 58 0.45 18.74 -22.18
C ASP A 58 0.56 19.17 -20.71
N ASP A 59 -0.53 19.66 -20.12
CA ASP A 59 -0.66 20.05 -18.72
C ASP A 59 -1.10 18.90 -17.80
N THR A 60 -1.31 17.70 -18.34
CA THR A 60 -1.63 16.52 -17.53
C THR A 60 -0.37 16.06 -16.79
N PRO A 61 -0.41 15.92 -15.45
CA PRO A 61 0.73 15.44 -14.71
C PRO A 61 1.05 13.98 -15.05
N ASP A 62 2.34 13.68 -15.21
CA ASP A 62 2.79 12.31 -15.46
C ASP A 62 2.93 11.51 -14.15
N LEU A 63 3.37 10.25 -14.28
CA LEU A 63 3.53 9.36 -13.14
C LEU A 63 4.56 9.87 -12.12
N VAL A 64 5.67 10.44 -12.59
CA VAL A 64 6.73 10.95 -11.72
C VAL A 64 6.22 12.17 -10.97
N GLU A 65 5.54 13.10 -11.65
CA GLU A 65 4.98 14.29 -11.02
C GLU A 65 3.92 13.93 -9.98
N LYS A 66 3.09 12.91 -10.25
CA LYS A 66 2.16 12.37 -9.26
C LYS A 66 2.87 11.73 -8.07
N MET A 67 3.94 10.97 -8.30
CA MET A 67 4.75 10.39 -7.22
C MET A 67 5.44 11.47 -6.36
N GLU A 68 5.96 12.52 -6.98
CA GLU A 68 6.54 13.65 -6.25
C GLU A 68 5.50 14.43 -5.46
N GLU A 69 4.30 14.60 -5.99
CA GLU A 69 3.15 15.19 -5.30
C GLU A 69 2.79 14.37 -4.06
N MET A 70 2.69 13.04 -4.18
CA MET A 70 2.42 12.15 -3.05
C MET A 70 3.52 12.22 -2.00
N ASN A 71 4.79 12.20 -2.40
CA ASN A 71 5.91 12.30 -1.47
C ASN A 71 5.93 13.64 -0.73
N ARG A 72 5.62 14.75 -1.43
CA ARG A 72 5.58 16.10 -0.84
C ARG A 72 4.40 16.28 0.09
N SER A 73 3.24 15.74 -0.26
CA SER A 73 2.00 15.87 0.51
C SER A 73 1.92 14.88 1.68
N GLY A 74 2.65 13.76 1.59
CA GLY A 74 2.55 12.65 2.53
C GLY A 74 1.24 11.87 2.41
N ARG A 75 0.44 12.12 1.36
CA ARG A 75 -0.82 11.43 1.10
C ARG A 75 -0.74 10.71 -0.24
N ILE A 76 -1.29 9.51 -0.28
CA ILE A 76 -1.39 8.70 -1.49
C ILE A 76 -2.67 9.10 -2.24
N ASP A 77 -2.61 9.09 -3.56
CA ASP A 77 -3.77 9.25 -4.43
C ASP A 77 -4.67 8.00 -4.33
N ASN A 78 -5.89 8.18 -3.85
CA ASN A 78 -6.89 7.12 -3.71
C ASN A 78 -8.01 7.22 -4.76
N ASP A 79 -7.86 8.06 -5.80
CA ASP A 79 -8.89 8.27 -6.81
C ASP A 79 -9.26 6.99 -7.58
N ALA A 80 -8.37 5.98 -7.59
CA ALA A 80 -8.66 4.66 -8.15
C ALA A 80 -9.84 3.97 -7.46
N PHE A 81 -10.10 4.29 -6.19
CA PHE A 81 -11.18 3.75 -5.37
C PHE A 81 -12.36 4.73 -5.25
N ALA A 82 -12.36 5.82 -6.02
CA ALA A 82 -13.42 6.82 -5.95
C ALA A 82 -14.78 6.20 -6.28
N GLY A 83 -15.71 6.25 -5.32
CA GLY A 83 -17.04 5.67 -5.43
C GLY A 83 -17.16 4.23 -4.93
N GLU A 84 -16.06 3.64 -4.44
CA GLU A 84 -16.11 2.40 -3.66
C GLU A 84 -16.31 2.71 -2.16
N PRO A 85 -16.97 1.80 -1.41
CA PRO A 85 -17.10 1.91 0.03
C PRO A 85 -15.73 2.00 0.72
N GLN A 86 -15.55 2.98 1.61
CA GLN A 86 -14.43 2.95 2.55
C GLN A 86 -14.76 1.94 3.66
N MET A 87 -13.93 0.91 3.78
CA MET A 87 -14.06 -0.18 4.75
C MET A 87 -13.07 -0.07 5.93
N ASP A 88 -12.28 1.00 5.92
CA ASP A 88 -11.21 1.27 6.88
C ASP A 88 -11.69 2.29 7.94
N ASP A 89 -11.23 2.15 9.18
CA ASP A 89 -11.65 3.02 10.30
C ASP A 89 -10.84 4.33 10.38
N GLU A 90 -9.90 4.56 9.46
CA GLU A 90 -9.11 5.80 9.35
C GLU A 90 -9.85 6.97 8.65
N GLU A 91 -11.09 7.26 9.05
CA GLU A 91 -11.95 8.29 8.44
C GLU A 91 -11.34 9.70 8.41
N ASP A 92 -10.55 10.02 9.44
CA ASP A 92 -9.82 11.30 9.54
C ASP A 92 -8.86 11.53 8.36
N ILE A 93 -8.39 10.46 7.72
CA ILE A 93 -7.39 10.48 6.65
C ILE A 93 -7.99 10.07 5.31
N LEU A 94 -8.86 9.05 5.30
CA LEU A 94 -9.41 8.42 4.10
C LEU A 94 -10.82 8.92 3.72
N GLY A 95 -11.49 9.63 4.62
CA GLY A 95 -12.87 10.12 4.41
C GLY A 95 -13.93 9.19 5.01
N PRO A 96 -15.22 9.55 4.91
CA PRO A 96 -16.30 8.86 5.60
C PRO A 96 -16.50 7.42 5.10
N THR A 97 -16.84 6.51 6.03
CA THR A 97 -17.24 5.14 5.72
C THR A 97 -18.74 5.06 5.35
N GLU A 98 -19.16 4.00 4.64
CA GLU A 98 -20.57 3.83 4.23
C GLU A 98 -21.54 3.63 5.41
N ASP A 99 -21.03 3.27 6.60
CA ASP A 99 -21.85 3.07 7.80
C ASP A 99 -22.28 4.40 8.46
N GLU A 100 -21.80 5.54 7.96
CA GLU A 100 -22.15 6.90 8.41
C GLU A 100 -23.25 7.58 7.55
N GLU A 101 -24.41 6.93 7.38
CA GLU A 101 -25.64 7.58 6.85
C GLU A 101 -26.85 7.52 7.82
#